data_AF-A0A6A5FB06-F1
#
_entry.id   AF-A0A6A5FB06-F1
#
_cell.length_a   1.000
_cell.length_b   1.000
_cell.length_c   1.000
_cell.angle_alpha   90.00
_cell.angle_beta   90.00
_cell.angle_gamma   90.00
#
_symmetry.space_group_name_H-M   'P 1'
#
loop_
_entity.id
_entity.type
_entity.pdbx_description
1 polymer ?
#
loop_
_entity_poly.entity_id
_entity_poly.type
_entity_poly.pdbx_seq_one_letter_code
_entity_poly.pdbx_strand_id
1 'polypeptide(L)'
;MDVTTSLVSQYQDQLQRECCLDGMRNTPLSYTCERRAEYISDGAECAAAFLHCCKEMETQRAERKEDSLILARSEEDDSYMDSNDIVSHTLPERICVGGPLEVIVRKEFFIDLRLPYSAVRGEQLEIKAILHNYSPFLSP
;
A
#
# COMPACT_ATOMS: atom_id res chain seq x y z
N MET A 1 22.07 -5.02 5.03
CA MET A 1 22.16 -6.10 4.02
C MET A 1 20.77 -6.66 3.88
N ASP A 2 20.26 -6.75 2.66
CA ASP A 2 18.86 -7.13 2.45
C ASP A 2 18.71 -8.64 2.61
N VAL A 3 18.15 -9.04 3.75
CA VAL A 3 17.86 -10.44 4.13
C VAL A 3 17.05 -11.16 3.06
N THR A 4 16.24 -10.40 2.33
CA THR A 4 15.46 -10.89 1.19
C THR A 4 16.34 -11.46 0.09
N THR A 5 17.43 -10.77 -0.25
CA THR A 5 18.35 -11.17 -1.31
C THR A 5 19.24 -12.34 -0.88
N SER A 6 19.58 -12.45 0.41
CA SER A 6 20.41 -13.56 0.91
C SER A 6 19.65 -14.88 0.94
N LEU A 7 18.37 -14.87 1.36
CA LEU A 7 17.51 -16.07 1.38
C LEU A 7 17.23 -16.59 -0.03
N VAL A 8 16.87 -15.72 -0.97
CA VAL A 8 16.55 -16.11 -2.34
C VAL A 8 17.79 -16.65 -3.09
N SER A 9 18.98 -16.15 -2.76
CA SER A 9 20.24 -16.61 -3.38
C SER A 9 20.61 -18.06 -3.07
N GLN A 10 20.01 -18.68 -2.04
CA GLN A 10 20.28 -20.07 -1.65
C GLN A 10 19.64 -21.08 -2.61
N TYR A 11 18.62 -20.66 -3.36
CA TYR A 11 17.90 -21.54 -4.29
C TYR A 11 18.46 -21.39 -5.71
N GLN A 12 18.73 -22.52 -6.37
CA GLN A 12 19.18 -22.55 -7.76
C GLN A 12 18.01 -22.49 -8.73
N ASP A 13 16.90 -23.16 -8.40
CA ASP A 13 15.72 -23.25 -9.26
C ASP A 13 14.88 -21.97 -9.21
N GLN A 14 14.42 -21.55 -10.39
CA GLN A 14 13.59 -20.35 -10.54
C GLN A 14 12.24 -20.49 -9.80
N LEU A 15 11.61 -21.66 -9.86
CA LEU A 15 10.36 -21.94 -9.15
C LEU A 15 10.54 -21.80 -7.62
N GLN A 16 11.62 -22.33 -7.05
CA GLN A 16 11.91 -22.24 -5.62
C GLN A 16 12.16 -20.79 -5.17
N ARG A 17 12.79 -19.97 -6.03
CA ARG A 17 12.99 -18.53 -5.77
C ARG A 17 11.67 -17.77 -5.70
N GLU A 18 10.76 -18.04 -6.64
CA GLU A 18 9.43 -17.43 -6.66
C GLU A 18 8.63 -17.83 -5.42
N CYS A 19 8.64 -19.12 -5.04
CA CYS A 19 7.98 -19.61 -3.84
C CYS A 19 8.56 -19.01 -2.54
N CYS A 20 9.87 -18.79 -2.48
CA CYS A 20 10.50 -18.09 -1.36
C CYS A 20 9.99 -16.64 -1.28
N LEU A 21 9.98 -15.90 -2.40
CA LEU A 21 9.48 -14.52 -2.45
C LEU A 21 8.01 -14.42 -2.01
N ASP A 22 7.17 -15.38 -2.39
CA ASP A 22 5.77 -15.44 -1.96
C ASP A 22 5.62 -15.73 -0.46
N GLY A 23 6.51 -16.55 0.13
CA GLY A 23 6.58 -16.76 1.58
C GLY A 23 6.85 -15.47 2.34
N MET A 24 7.66 -14.59 1.75
CA MET A 24 8.12 -13.35 2.35
C MET A 24 7.11 -12.20 2.28
N ARG A 25 6.07 -12.29 1.42
CA ARG A 25 5.04 -11.24 1.32
C ARG A 25 4.24 -11.11 2.62
N ASN A 26 3.97 -9.86 3.01
CA ASN A 26 3.06 -9.57 4.12
C ASN A 26 1.62 -9.85 3.68
N THR A 27 0.88 -10.63 4.46
CA THR A 27 -0.55 -10.82 4.26
C THR A 27 -1.32 -10.10 5.37
N PRO A 28 -2.36 -9.30 5.07
CA PRO A 28 -3.12 -8.56 6.08
C PRO A 28 -3.86 -9.46 7.08
N LEU A 29 -4.16 -10.71 6.70
CA LEU A 29 -4.74 -11.71 7.59
C LEU A 29 -3.64 -12.51 8.29
N SER A 30 -3.71 -12.64 9.61
CA SER A 30 -2.75 -13.34 10.46
C SER A 30 -2.87 -14.87 10.35
N TYR A 31 -2.68 -15.43 9.17
CA TYR A 31 -2.50 -16.88 9.01
C TYR A 31 -1.04 -17.27 9.27
N THR A 32 -0.86 -18.37 9.99
CA THR A 32 0.47 -18.97 10.24
C THR A 32 1.11 -19.44 8.93
N CYS A 33 2.44 -19.40 8.84
CA CYS A 33 3.20 -19.90 7.70
C CYS A 33 2.79 -21.34 7.30
N GLU A 34 2.49 -22.21 8.26
CA GLU A 34 2.06 -23.61 8.03
C GLU A 34 0.78 -23.69 7.21
N ARG A 35 -0.27 -22.97 7.62
CA ARG A 35 -1.53 -22.91 6.89
C ARG A 35 -1.35 -22.35 5.49
N ARG A 36 -0.48 -21.35 5.30
CA ARG A 36 -0.22 -20.78 3.98
C ARG A 36 0.45 -21.80 3.04
N ALA A 37 1.28 -22.70 3.58
CA ALA A 37 1.95 -23.73 2.81
C ALA A 37 1.03 -24.88 2.38
N GLU A 38 -0.06 -25.15 3.12
CA GLU A 38 -1.05 -26.18 2.76
C GLU A 38 -1.76 -25.88 1.42
N TYR A 39 -1.83 -24.61 1.01
CA TYR A 39 -2.49 -24.19 -0.23
C TYR A 39 -1.56 -24.20 -1.45
N ILE A 40 -0.30 -24.59 -1.30
CA ILE A 40 0.69 -24.59 -2.38
C ILE A 40 0.56 -25.87 -3.21
N SER A 41 0.16 -25.72 -4.48
CA SER A 41 0.03 -26.82 -5.44
C SER A 41 1.29 -27.12 -6.26
N ASP A 42 2.29 -26.25 -6.19
CA ASP A 42 3.45 -26.24 -7.11
C ASP A 42 4.57 -27.23 -6.71
N GLY A 43 4.26 -28.18 -5.82
CA GLY A 43 5.14 -29.27 -5.40
C GLY A 43 5.72 -29.11 -3.99
N ALA A 44 6.23 -30.23 -3.46
CA ALA A 44 6.74 -30.30 -2.09
C ALA A 44 7.99 -29.43 -1.85
N GLU A 45 8.83 -29.26 -2.88
CA GLU A 45 10.04 -28.42 -2.80
C GLU A 45 9.70 -26.93 -2.72
N CYS A 46 8.69 -26.47 -3.48
CA CYS A 46 8.16 -25.11 -3.40
C CYS A 46 7.55 -24.83 -2.02
N ALA A 47 6.75 -25.77 -1.50
CA ALA A 47 6.17 -25.63 -0.16
C ALA A 47 7.24 -25.58 0.94
N ALA A 48 8.31 -26.36 0.81
CA ALA A 48 9.44 -26.31 1.73
C ALA A 48 10.22 -24.99 1.66
N ALA A 49 10.49 -24.49 0.45
CA ALA A 49 11.15 -23.20 0.24
C ALA A 49 10.31 -22.03 0.79
N PHE A 50 9.00 -22.06 0.53
CA PHE A 50 8.04 -21.11 1.08
C PHE A 50 8.05 -21.10 2.61
N LEU A 51 7.97 -22.28 3.25
CA LEU A 51 7.95 -22.40 4.71
C LEU A 51 9.23 -21.86 5.35
N HIS A 52 10.38 -22.17 4.74
CA HIS A 52 11.67 -21.69 5.20
C HIS A 52 11.74 -20.16 5.15
N CYS A 53 11.43 -19.56 3.99
CA CYS A 53 11.49 -18.12 3.83
C CYS A 53 10.40 -17.38 4.63
N CYS A 54 9.23 -17.98 4.83
CA CYS A 54 8.15 -17.41 5.63
C CYS A 54 8.53 -17.32 7.12
N LYS A 55 9.06 -18.41 7.70
CA LYS A 55 9.49 -18.43 9.11
C LYS A 55 10.67 -17.52 9.39
N GLU A 56 11.66 -17.52 8.49
CA GLU A 56 12.80 -16.62 8.62
C GLU A 56 12.38 -15.15 8.54
N MET A 57 11.37 -14.83 7.73
CA MET A 57 10.82 -13.47 7.70
C MET A 57 9.98 -13.14 8.92
N GLU A 58 9.28 -14.11 9.52
CA GLU A 58 8.58 -13.91 10.80
C GLU A 58 9.56 -13.62 11.94
N THR A 59 10.66 -14.39 12.05
CA THR A 59 11.69 -14.16 13.08
C THR A 59 12.37 -12.80 12.88
N GLN A 60 12.79 -12.49 11.65
CA GLN A 60 13.34 -11.18 11.29
C GLN A 60 12.40 -10.01 11.60
N ARG A 61 11.10 -10.19 11.35
CA ARG A 61 10.09 -9.18 11.71
C ARG A 61 9.89 -9.08 13.21
N ALA A 62 9.97 -10.18 13.95
CA ALA A 62 9.89 -10.17 15.41
C ALA A 62 11.09 -9.43 16.01
N GLU A 63 12.32 -9.72 15.55
CA GLU A 63 13.54 -9.03 15.97
C GLU A 63 13.50 -7.54 15.60
N ARG A 64 13.17 -7.20 14.35
CA ARG A 64 12.99 -5.79 13.96
C ARG A 64 11.88 -5.11 14.73
N LYS A 65 10.82 -5.82 15.12
CA LYS A 65 9.73 -5.25 15.92
C LYS A 65 10.20 -4.93 17.33
N GLU A 66 11.08 -5.75 17.91
CA GLU A 66 11.75 -5.46 19.18
C GLU A 66 12.66 -4.23 19.07
N ASP A 67 13.47 -4.14 18.02
CA ASP A 67 14.34 -2.98 17.75
C ASP A 67 13.54 -1.72 17.38
N SER A 68 12.37 -1.88 16.77
CA SER A 68 11.44 -0.80 16.39
C SER A 68 10.43 -0.46 17.48
N LEU A 69 10.58 -0.92 18.74
CA LEU A 69 9.75 -0.50 19.88
C LEU A 69 10.00 0.97 20.30
N ILE A 70 10.27 1.85 19.33
CA ILE A 70 10.11 3.29 19.49
C ILE A 70 8.62 3.58 19.29
N LEU A 71 7.84 3.51 20.37
CA LEU A 71 6.44 3.92 20.36
C LEU A 71 6.33 5.42 20.01
N ALA A 72 5.97 5.73 18.76
CA ALA A 72 5.07 6.81 18.38
C ALA A 72 4.89 6.85 16.84
N ARG A 73 3.72 6.37 16.38
CA ARG A 73 3.10 6.60 15.06
C ARG A 73 3.64 5.75 13.90
N SER A 74 2.76 4.93 13.32
CA SER A 74 2.90 4.45 11.94
C SER A 74 1.65 4.88 11.19
N GLU A 75 1.81 5.81 10.27
CA GLU A 75 0.84 6.10 9.22
C GLU A 75 0.96 4.96 8.20
N GLU A 76 -0.18 4.41 7.78
CA GLU A 76 -0.28 3.22 6.93
C GLU A 76 0.08 3.56 5.48
N ASP A 77 0.81 2.65 4.82
CA ASP A 77 1.45 2.80 3.51
C ASP A 77 0.56 3.38 2.40
N ASP A 78 1.02 4.46 1.77
CA ASP A 78 0.46 5.00 0.53
C ASP A 78 0.80 4.10 -0.67
N SER A 79 -0.21 3.41 -1.22
CA SER A 79 -0.08 2.69 -2.49
C SER A 79 0.16 3.67 -3.65
N TYR A 80 1.34 3.59 -4.25
CA TYR A 80 1.80 4.34 -5.42
C TYR A 80 0.90 4.09 -6.66
N MET A 81 0.32 5.15 -7.25
CA MET A 81 -0.47 5.08 -8.49
C MET A 81 0.45 5.02 -9.72
N ASP A 82 0.18 4.08 -10.63
CA ASP A 82 0.84 3.97 -11.95
C ASP A 82 0.23 4.98 -12.93
N SER A 83 1.05 5.89 -13.44
CA SER A 83 0.65 6.92 -14.40
C SER A 83 0.61 6.35 -15.81
N ASN A 84 -0.59 6.18 -16.38
CA ASN A 84 -0.77 5.95 -17.81
C ASN A 84 -1.70 7.00 -18.41
N ASP A 85 -1.13 8.01 -19.07
CA ASP A 85 -1.83 8.86 -20.04
C ASP A 85 -1.90 8.12 -21.38
N ILE A 86 -3.11 7.83 -21.86
CA ILE A 86 -3.35 7.26 -23.20
C ILE A 86 -3.57 8.42 -24.18
N VAL A 87 -2.63 8.66 -25.11
CA VAL A 87 -2.82 9.59 -26.23
C VAL A 87 -3.23 8.82 -27.48
N SER A 88 -4.43 9.07 -27.98
CA SER A 88 -4.91 8.55 -29.27
C SER A 88 -4.57 9.51 -30.42
N HIS A 89 -4.01 8.99 -31.51
CA HIS A 89 -3.75 9.71 -32.76
C HIS A 89 -4.61 9.20 -33.92
N THR A 90 -5.21 10.12 -34.70
CA THR A 90 -5.59 9.92 -36.12
C THR A 90 -5.55 11.26 -36.90
N LEU A 91 -5.09 11.26 -38.16
CA LEU A 91 -4.99 12.41 -39.10
C LEU A 91 -6.11 12.30 -40.19
N PRO A 92 -6.47 13.35 -41.00
CA PRO A 92 -5.86 14.67 -41.12
C PRO A 92 -6.87 15.83 -41.23
N GLU A 93 -7.30 16.37 -40.09
CA GLU A 93 -7.50 17.82 -39.93
C GLU A 93 -6.90 18.15 -38.56
N ARG A 94 -5.83 18.95 -38.56
CA ARG A 94 -4.94 19.09 -37.40
C ARG A 94 -5.68 19.68 -36.20
N ILE A 95 -5.67 18.94 -35.09
CA ILE A 95 -6.14 19.43 -33.78
C ILE A 95 -5.10 20.43 -33.25
N CYS A 96 -5.53 21.67 -32.99
CA CYS A 96 -4.73 22.65 -32.25
C CYS A 96 -4.92 22.43 -30.75
N VAL A 97 -3.91 21.88 -30.09
CA VAL A 97 -3.87 21.77 -28.64
C VAL A 97 -3.37 23.10 -28.08
N GLY A 98 -4.27 23.87 -27.48
CA GLY A 98 -3.89 25.04 -26.69
C GLY A 98 -3.07 24.62 -25.49
N GLY A 99 -2.04 25.40 -25.14
CA GLY A 99 -1.31 25.18 -23.91
C GLY A 99 -2.25 25.20 -22.69
N PRO A 100 -1.99 24.38 -21.66
CA PRO A 100 -2.84 24.35 -20.47
C PRO A 100 -2.86 25.73 -19.82
N LEU A 101 -4.05 26.23 -19.51
CA LEU A 101 -4.23 27.44 -18.72
C LEU A 101 -4.40 27.07 -17.25
N GLU A 102 -3.44 27.46 -16.42
CA GLU A 102 -3.51 27.25 -14.98
C GLU A 102 -4.46 28.27 -14.34
N VAL A 103 -5.62 27.80 -13.88
CA VAL A 103 -6.58 28.62 -13.13
C VAL A 103 -6.63 28.10 -11.70
N ILE A 104 -6.17 28.92 -10.75
CA ILE A 104 -6.14 28.56 -9.32
C ILE A 104 -7.44 29.03 -8.67
N VAL A 105 -8.29 28.06 -8.26
CA VAL A 105 -9.51 28.34 -7.49
C VAL A 105 -9.22 28.11 -6.01
N ARG A 106 -9.17 29.19 -5.22
CA ARG A 106 -8.97 29.12 -3.77
C ARG A 106 -10.10 29.84 -3.04
N LYS A 107 -10.62 29.22 -1.98
CA LYS A 107 -11.53 29.84 -1.01
C LYS A 107 -10.77 30.15 0.27
N GLU A 108 -11.06 31.31 0.88
CA GLU A 108 -10.41 31.72 2.13
C GLU A 108 -10.91 30.92 3.33
N PHE A 109 -12.20 30.55 3.33
CA PHE A 109 -12.81 29.71 4.35
C PHE A 109 -13.78 28.72 3.71
N PHE A 110 -13.70 27.44 4.10
CA PHE A 110 -14.66 26.43 3.68
C PHE A 110 -14.79 25.30 4.71
N ILE A 111 -15.89 24.56 4.62
CA ILE A 111 -16.23 23.45 5.50
C ILE A 111 -16.15 22.16 4.68
N ASP A 112 -15.37 21.19 5.15
CA ASP A 112 -15.28 19.84 4.60
C ASP A 112 -16.07 18.88 5.51
N LEU A 113 -17.02 18.13 4.94
CA LEU A 113 -17.86 17.17 5.65
C LEU A 113 -17.65 15.78 5.07
N ARG A 114 -16.99 14.92 5.85
CA ARG A 114 -16.77 13.51 5.48
C ARG A 114 -17.91 12.66 6.02
N LEU A 115 -18.93 12.48 5.18
CA LEU A 115 -20.07 11.64 5.50
C LEU A 115 -19.76 10.17 5.17
N PRO A 116 -20.21 9.22 6.01
CA PRO A 116 -20.16 7.82 5.64
C PRO A 116 -21.06 7.57 4.42
N TYR A 117 -20.71 6.56 3.62
CA TYR A 117 -21.47 6.21 2.42
C TYR A 117 -22.93 5.83 2.75
N SER A 118 -23.16 5.20 3.90
CA SER A 118 -24.48 4.79 4.36
C SER A 118 -24.58 4.84 5.89
N ALA A 119 -25.80 4.89 6.39
CA ALA A 119 -26.09 4.87 7.83
C ALA A 119 -27.28 3.95 8.11
N VAL A 120 -27.21 3.19 9.21
CA VAL A 120 -28.30 2.32 9.64
C VAL A 120 -29.34 3.13 10.43
N ARG A 121 -30.63 2.93 10.14
CA ARG A 121 -31.70 3.65 10.84
C ARG A 121 -31.66 3.33 12.34
N GLY A 122 -31.59 4.37 13.16
CA GLY A 122 -31.55 4.26 14.63
C GLY A 122 -30.14 4.19 15.22
N GLU A 123 -29.11 4.20 14.39
CA GLU A 123 -27.71 4.31 14.83
C GLU A 123 -27.37 5.77 15.20
N GLN A 124 -26.60 5.96 16.28
CA GLN A 124 -26.07 7.28 16.64
C GLN A 124 -24.79 7.53 15.85
N LEU A 125 -24.83 8.55 14.98
CA LEU A 125 -23.67 8.97 14.18
C LEU A 125 -23.04 10.25 14.73
N GLU A 126 -21.70 10.28 14.75
CA GLU A 126 -20.92 11.50 15.00
C GLU A 126 -20.29 11.96 13.68
N ILE A 127 -20.89 12.95 13.04
CA ILE A 127 -20.34 13.54 11.82
C ILE A 127 -19.36 14.64 12.21
N LYS A 128 -18.11 14.49 11.78
CA LYS A 128 -17.05 15.48 12.03
C LYS A 128 -16.98 16.47 10.87
N ALA A 129 -17.12 17.75 11.19
CA ALA A 129 -16.90 18.85 10.27
C ALA A 129 -15.49 19.40 10.43
N ILE A 130 -14.76 19.53 9.32
CA ILE A 130 -13.44 20.15 9.31
C ILE A 130 -13.59 21.56 8.75
N LEU A 131 -13.20 22.55 9.56
CA LEU A 131 -13.23 23.95 9.16
C LEU A 131 -11.84 24.36 8.70
N HIS A 132 -11.73 24.70 7.41
CA HIS A 132 -10.50 25.19 6.83
C HIS A 132 -10.54 26.72 6.78
N ASN A 133 -9.63 27.37 7.51
CA ASN A 133 -9.43 28.81 7.46
C ASN A 133 -8.03 29.11 6.92
N TYR A 134 -7.99 29.68 5.71
CA TYR A 134 -6.78 30.04 4.98
C TYR A 134 -6.58 31.56 4.88
N SER A 135 -7.29 32.34 5.71
CA SER A 135 -7.09 33.78 5.79
C SER A 135 -5.72 34.11 6.40
N PRO A 136 -4.90 34.96 5.74
CA PRO A 136 -3.53 35.26 6.20
C PRO A 136 -3.44 36.20 7.42
N PHE A 137 -4.56 36.66 7.99
CA PHE A 137 -4.60 37.68 9.06
C PHE A 137 -4.99 37.14 10.45
N LEU A 138 -4.44 36.00 10.84
CA LEU A 138 -4.49 35.53 12.23
C LEU A 138 -3.06 35.21 12.74
N SER A 139 -2.25 36.25 12.86
CA SER A 139 -1.15 36.29 13.82
C SER A 139 -1.16 37.68 14.48
N PRO A 140 -1.26 37.79 15.82
CA PRO A 140 -1.13 39.06 16.53
C PRO A 140 0.28 39.65 16.39
#